data_AF-A0A662GKG0-F1
#
_entry.id   AF-A0A662GKG0-F1
#
_cell.length_a   1.000
_cell.length_b   1.000
_cell.length_c   1.000
_cell.angle_alpha   90.00
_cell.angle_beta   90.00
_cell.angle_gamma   90.00
#
_symmetry.space_group_name_H-M   'P 1'
#
loop_
_entity.id
_entity.type
_entity.pdbx_description
1 polymer ?
#
loop_
_entity_poly.entity_id
_entity_poly.type
_entity_poly.pdbx_seq_one_letter_code
_entity_poly.pdbx_strand_id
1 'polypeptide(L)' 'MGDEKKSINISSQLYNEIKKRYVDSGEFESVEEFVELVLREFLQEEDYEEAYSPEEEEQIKERLRSLGYL' A
#
# COMPACT_ATOMS: atom_id res chain seq x y z
N MET A 1 16.47 -4.60 -11.99
CA MET A 1 15.80 -5.86 -12.36
C MET A 1 14.43 -5.48 -12.90
N GLY A 2 14.02 -5.98 -14.06
CA GLY A 2 12.72 -5.61 -14.63
C GLY A 2 11.60 -6.17 -13.77
N ASP A 3 10.64 -5.34 -13.40
CA ASP A 3 9.41 -5.74 -12.71
C ASP A 3 8.73 -6.85 -13.51
N GLU A 4 8.78 -8.07 -12.96
CA GLU A 4 8.10 -9.23 -13.54
C GLU A 4 6.60 -9.07 -13.31
N LYS A 5 5.87 -8.66 -14.35
CA LYS A 5 4.41 -8.51 -14.29
C LYS A 5 3.72 -9.87 -14.37
N LYS A 6 2.71 -10.07 -13.51
CA LYS A 6 1.83 -11.25 -13.52
C LYS A 6 0.42 -10.86 -13.90
N SER A 7 -0.23 -11.67 -14.74
CA SER A 7 -1.62 -11.45 -15.11
C SER A 7 -2.57 -11.92 -14.01
N ILE A 8 -3.50 -11.06 -13.63
CA ILE A 8 -4.58 -11.35 -12.68
C ILE A 8 -5.94 -11.27 -13.38
N ASN A 9 -6.91 -12.05 -12.90
CA ASN A 9 -8.28 -11.99 -13.39
C ASN A 9 -9.16 -11.33 -12.33
N ILE A 10 -9.90 -10.30 -12.74
CA ILE A 10 -10.90 -9.62 -11.92
C ILE A 10 -12.27 -9.70 -12.61
N SER A 11 -13.35 -9.47 -11.85
CA SER A 11 -14.69 -9.52 -12.43
C SER A 11 -14.85 -8.42 -13.50
N SER A 12 -15.56 -8.75 -14.58
CA SER A 12 -15.79 -7.78 -15.68
C SER A 12 -16.52 -6.53 -15.21
N GLN A 13 -17.39 -6.65 -14.19
CA GLN A 13 -18.04 -5.50 -13.57
C GLN A 13 -17.03 -4.56 -12.91
N LEU A 14 -16.09 -5.10 -12.12
CA LEU A 14 -15.09 -4.29 -11.43
C LEU A 14 -14.16 -3.60 -12.44
N TYR A 15 -13.71 -4.34 -13.46
CA TYR A 15 -12.88 -3.79 -14.52
C TYR A 15 -13.56 -2.59 -15.22
N ASN A 16 -14.83 -2.73 -15.58
CA ASN A 16 -15.57 -1.68 -16.26
C ASN A 16 -15.81 -0.45 -15.37
N GLU A 17 -16.12 -0.65 -14.08
CA GLU A 17 -16.26 0.45 -13.13
C GLU A 17 -14.94 1.20 -12.96
N ILE A 18 -13.81 0.49 -12.83
CA ILE A 18 -12.49 1.12 -12.71
C ILE A 18 -12.16 1.89 -13.99
N LYS A 19 -12.33 1.26 -15.15
CA LYS A 19 -12.07 1.89 -16.44
C LYS A 19 -12.87 3.18 -16.61
N LYS A 20 -14.17 3.14 -16.35
CA LYS A 20 -15.06 4.29 -16.52
C LYS A 20 -14.75 5.44 -15.56
N ARG A 21 -14.37 5.12 -14.31
CA ARG A 21 -14.14 6.13 -13.28
C ARG A 21 -12.74 6.74 -13.32
N TYR A 22 -11.73 5.96 -13.68
CA TYR A 22 -10.33 6.31 -13.47
C TYR A 22 -9.52 6.38 -14.77
N VAL A 23 -9.84 5.56 -15.77
CA VAL A 23 -9.14 5.58 -17.07
C VAL A 23 -9.79 6.56 -18.03
N ASP A 24 -11.12 6.51 -18.16
CA ASP A 24 -11.86 7.43 -19.03
C ASP A 24 -11.86 8.88 -18.50
N SER A 25 -11.62 9.07 -17.19
CA SER A 25 -11.41 10.39 -16.57
C SER A 25 -10.01 10.96 -16.80
N GLY A 26 -9.07 10.13 -17.27
CA GLY A 26 -7.67 10.49 -17.49
C GLY A 26 -6.83 10.56 -16.21
N GLU A 27 -7.33 10.05 -15.08
CA GLU A 27 -6.57 9.97 -13.83
C GLU A 27 -5.50 8.87 -13.88
N PHE A 28 -5.75 7.79 -14.63
CA PHE A 28 -4.83 6.67 -14.84
C PHE A 28 -4.73 6.29 -16.32
N GLU A 29 -3.56 5.81 -16.76
CA GLU A 29 -3.35 5.36 -18.13
C GLU A 29 -3.99 3.99 -18.39
N SER A 30 -4.14 3.18 -17.34
CA SER A 30 -4.75 1.85 -17.45
C SER A 30 -5.34 1.34 -16.14
N VAL A 31 -6.22 0.33 -16.24
CA VAL A 31 -6.75 -0.39 -15.07
C VAL A 31 -5.64 -1.11 -14.30
N GLU A 32 -4.58 -1.55 -14.99
CA GLU A 32 -3.43 -2.21 -14.35
C GLU A 32 -2.71 -1.26 -13.40
N GLU A 33 -2.46 -0.03 -13.84
CA GLU A 33 -1.81 1.01 -13.03
C GLU A 33 -2.61 1.34 -11.77
N PHE A 34 -3.92 1.53 -11.91
CA PHE A 34 -4.81 1.75 -10.78
C PHE A 34 -4.74 0.60 -9.77
N VAL A 35 -4.82 -0.65 -10.26
CA VAL A 35 -4.81 -1.83 -9.37
C VAL A 35 -3.46 -1.99 -8.69
N GLU A 36 -2.35 -1.76 -9.39
CA GLU A 36 -1.02 -1.81 -8.80
C GLU A 36 -0.86 -0.77 -7.68
N LEU A 37 -1.28 0.47 -7.93
CA LEU A 37 -1.19 1.54 -6.93
C LEU A 37 -2.04 1.22 -5.69
N VAL A 38 -3.30 0.81 -5.87
CA VAL A 38 -4.18 0.46 -4.75
C VAL A 38 -3.63 -0.71 -3.95
N LEU A 39 -3.12 -1.76 -4.61
CA LEU A 39 -2.53 -2.90 -3.91
C LEU A 39 -1.25 -2.52 -3.17
N ARG A 40 -0.43 -1.63 -3.74
CA ARG A 40 0.78 -1.13 -3.10
C ARG A 40 0.47 -0.33 -1.85
N GLU A 41 -0.45 0.63 -1.93
CA GLU A 41 -0.88 1.44 -0.79
C GLU A 41 -1.52 0.56 0.29
N PHE A 42 -2.38 -0.38 -0.10
CA PHE A 42 -3.04 -1.29 0.84
C PHE A 42 -2.03 -2.17 1.59
N LEU A 43 -1.04 -2.73 0.89
CA LEU A 43 0.01 -3.52 1.54
C LEU A 43 0.97 -2.65 2.36
N GLN A 44 1.26 -1.43 1.93
CA GLN A 44 2.08 -0.50 2.71
C GLN A 44 1.37 -0.07 4.00
N GLU A 45 0.06 0.16 3.99
CA GLU A 45 -0.70 0.44 5.22
C GLU A 45 -0.61 -0.71 6.23
N GLU A 46 -0.62 -1.98 5.77
CA GLU A 46 -0.38 -3.12 6.66
C GLU A 46 1.05 -3.13 7.24
N ASP A 47 2.08 -2.81 6.43
CA ASP A 47 3.46 -2.63 6.91
C ASP A 47 3.60 -1.45 7.92
N TYR A 48 2.77 -0.40 7.79
CA TYR A 48 2.74 0.72 8.74
C TYR A 48 1.99 0.41 10.04
N GLU A 49 1.00 -0.50 10.03
CA GLU A 49 0.38 -0.98 11.28
C GLU A 49 1.29 -1.98 12.04
N GLU A 50 2.23 -2.64 11.35
CA GLU A 50 3.33 -3.41 11.95
C GLU A 50 4.56 -2.55 12.32
N ALA A 51 4.43 -1.22 12.40
CA ALA A 51 5.57 -0.30 12.49
C ALA A 51 6.49 -0.48 13.70
N TYR A 52 6.11 -1.23 14.74
CA TYR A 52 7.07 -1.71 15.75
C TYR A 52 6.70 -3.09 16.25
N SER A 53 7.65 -4.03 16.15
CA SER A 53 7.63 -5.21 17.00
C SER A 53 7.58 -4.78 18.48
N PRO A 54 6.95 -5.54 19.40
CA PRO A 54 6.98 -5.24 20.83
C PRO A 54 8.40 -4.99 21.38
N GLU A 55 9.40 -5.62 20.76
CA GLU A 55 10.82 -5.46 21.08
C GLU A 55 11.38 -4.08 20.67
N GLU A 56 10.88 -3.50 19.58
CA GLU A 56 11.26 -2.17 19.10
C GLU A 56 10.58 -1.06 19.91
N GLU A 57 9.32 -1.27 20.31
CA GLU A 57 8.64 -0.36 21.23
C GLU A 57 9.37 -0.23 22.57
N GLU A 58 9.89 -1.34 23.10
CA GLU A 58 10.61 -1.35 24.38
C GLU A 58 11.94 -0.58 24.30
N GLN A 59 12.67 -0.75 23.19
CA GLN A 59 13.88 0.04 22.91
C GLN A 59 13.59 1.54 22.76
N ILE A 60 12.46 1.90 22.13
CA ILE A 60 12.02 3.29 22.03
C ILE A 60 11.66 3.84 23.42
N LYS A 61 10.96 3.08 24.25
CA LYS A 61 10.63 3.46 25.64
C LYS A 61 11.88 3.64 26.50
N GLU A 62 12.91 2.83 26.33
CA GLU A 62 14.20 3.01 27.03
C GLU A 62 14.95 4.26 26.56
N ARG A 63 14.97 4.52 25.26
CA ARG A 63 15.56 5.75 24.70
C ARG A 63 14.83 6.99 25.18
N LEU A 64 13.50 6.99 25.18
CA LEU A 64 12.69 8.11 25.65
C LEU A 64 12.88 8.39 27.14
N ARG A 65 12.98 7.35 27.98
CA ARG A 65 13.34 7.48 29.41
C ARG A 65 14.74 8.06 29.59
N SER A 66 15.70 7.60 28.80
CA SER A 66 17.09 8.10 28.85
C SER A 66 17.20 9.58 28.43
N LEU A 67 16.32 10.02 27.54
CA LEU A 67 16.22 11.40 27.08
C LEU A 67 15.32 12.27 27.97
N GLY A 68 14.67 11.70 29.01
CA GLY A 68 13.83 12.43 29.97
C GLY A 68 12.48 12.86 29.43
N TYR A 69 12.00 12.25 28.34
CA TYR A 69 10.66 12.50 27.79
C TYR A 69 9.57 11.64 28.46
N LEU A 70 9.96 10.67 29.28
CA LEU A 70 9.14 9.80 30.14
C LEU A 70 9.75 9.75 31.54
#